data_AF-A0A0D6EUQ7-F1
#
_entry.id   AF-A0A0D6EUQ7-F1
#
_cell.length_a   1.000
_cell.length_b   1.000
_cell.length_c   1.000
_cell.angle_alpha   90.00
_cell.angle_beta   90.00
_cell.angle_gamma   90.00
#
_symmetry.space_group_name_H-M   'P 1'
#
loop_
_entity.id
_entity.type
_entity.pdbx_description
1 polymer ?
#
loop_
_entity_poly.entity_id
_entity_poly.type
_entity_poly.pdbx_seq_one_letter_code
_entity_poly.pdbx_strand_id
1 'polypeptide(L)'
;MSLIAYLKNKKLHILTLLGLAMLLTRGEHLLNSVSLPDASFALFLIGGMLIKKPRWFISLFVFSVVFDLITLSLSNHHHIPINLGYLGLLPSYGIMWFFGLSIANTRSFLKFAAFGVIATLIAFVISTQTYNLLSGNFPDITISESIQTGWEYLPQSFICTMSYLLAYWGIQSLFKRQFFSQKATAL
;
A
#
# COMPACT_ATOMS: atom_id res chain seq x y z
N MET A 1 -31.32 -8.08 -12.24
CA MET A 1 -30.19 -7.90 -11.30
C MET A 1 -29.86 -6.41 -11.26
N SER A 2 -30.13 -5.70 -10.15
CA SER A 2 -30.10 -4.23 -10.13
C SER A 2 -28.69 -3.68 -10.34
N LEU A 3 -28.57 -2.53 -11.01
CA LEU A 3 -27.33 -1.77 -11.20
C LEU A 3 -26.55 -1.58 -9.88
N ILE A 4 -27.26 -1.52 -8.76
CA ILE A 4 -26.73 -1.44 -7.40
C ILE A 4 -25.97 -2.71 -6.99
N ALA A 5 -26.45 -3.90 -7.35
CA ALA A 5 -25.75 -5.17 -7.07
C ALA A 5 -24.45 -5.31 -7.89
N TYR A 6 -24.48 -4.88 -9.17
CA TYR A 6 -23.29 -4.86 -10.03
C TYR A 6 -22.22 -3.85 -9.55
N LEU A 7 -22.63 -2.64 -9.14
CA LEU A 7 -21.74 -1.64 -8.54
C LEU A 7 -21.19 -2.07 -7.17
N LYS A 8 -21.97 -2.85 -6.38
CA LYS A 8 -21.53 -3.46 -5.12
C LYS A 8 -20.43 -4.49 -5.37
N ASN A 9 -20.51 -5.27 -6.45
CA ASN A 9 -19.49 -6.24 -6.85
C ASN A 9 -18.19 -5.60 -7.35
N LYS A 10 -18.24 -4.51 -8.10
CA LYS A 10 -17.00 -3.87 -8.63
C LYS A 10 -16.00 -3.52 -7.53
N LYS A 11 -16.46 -2.94 -6.42
CA LYS A 11 -15.57 -2.59 -5.30
C LYS A 11 -15.04 -3.82 -4.56
N LEU A 12 -15.84 -4.88 -4.48
CA LEU A 12 -15.41 -6.15 -3.92
C LEU A 12 -14.32 -6.78 -4.78
N HIS A 13 -14.50 -6.83 -6.11
CA HIS A 13 -13.47 -7.30 -7.03
C HIS A 13 -12.16 -6.51 -6.93
N ILE A 14 -12.25 -5.18 -6.82
CA ILE A 14 -11.05 -4.35 -6.59
C ILE A 14 -10.40 -4.70 -5.25
N LEU A 15 -11.16 -4.84 -4.17
CA LEU A 15 -10.62 -5.25 -2.88
C LEU A 15 -9.94 -6.63 -2.99
N THR A 16 -10.57 -7.60 -3.63
CA THR A 16 -10.01 -8.94 -3.82
C THR A 16 -8.72 -8.88 -4.61
N LEU A 17 -8.65 -8.08 -5.68
CA LEU A 17 -7.44 -7.89 -6.46
C LEU A 17 -6.31 -7.25 -5.63
N LEU A 18 -6.63 -6.23 -4.84
CA LEU A 18 -5.66 -5.60 -3.93
C LEU A 18 -5.18 -6.58 -2.86
N GLY A 19 -6.09 -7.37 -2.27
CA GLY A 19 -5.75 -8.40 -1.28
C GLY A 19 -4.88 -9.52 -1.86
N LEU A 20 -5.16 -9.96 -3.08
CA LEU A 20 -4.31 -10.94 -3.80
C LEU A 20 -2.93 -10.37 -4.10
N ALA A 21 -2.84 -9.11 -4.58
CA ALA A 21 -1.56 -8.46 -4.80
C ALA A 21 -0.76 -8.30 -3.50
N MET A 22 -1.43 -7.98 -2.39
CA MET A 22 -0.80 -7.93 -1.06
C MET A 22 -0.30 -9.32 -0.65
N LEU A 23 -1.09 -10.38 -0.83
CA LEU A 23 -0.68 -11.74 -0.49
C LEU A 23 0.55 -12.20 -1.27
N LEU A 24 0.62 -11.86 -2.57
CA LEU A 24 1.76 -12.23 -3.44
C LEU A 24 3.06 -11.49 -3.11
N THR A 25 2.97 -10.29 -2.52
CA THR A 25 4.12 -9.40 -2.29
C THR A 25 4.53 -9.31 -0.83
N ARG A 26 3.60 -9.55 0.09
CA ARG A 26 3.86 -9.60 1.54
C ARG A 26 4.17 -11.02 2.00
N GLY A 27 3.78 -12.03 1.22
CA GLY A 27 4.02 -13.44 1.48
C GLY A 27 5.36 -13.98 0.99
N GLU A 28 6.38 -13.13 0.82
CA GLU A 28 7.70 -13.54 0.30
C GLU A 28 8.31 -14.73 1.07
N HIS A 29 7.97 -14.88 2.36
CA HIS A 29 8.44 -16.00 3.21
C HIS A 29 7.73 -17.34 2.95
N LEU A 30 6.58 -17.35 2.26
CA LEU A 30 5.81 -18.56 1.94
C LEU A 30 6.06 -19.05 0.50
N LEU A 31 6.55 -18.19 -0.40
CA LEU A 31 6.71 -18.45 -1.83
C LEU A 31 8.20 -18.53 -2.20
N ASN A 32 8.87 -19.63 -1.82
CA ASN A 32 10.32 -19.88 -1.90
C ASN A 32 11.04 -19.67 -3.26
N SER A 33 10.34 -19.32 -4.34
CA SER A 33 10.92 -19.26 -5.70
C SER A 33 10.91 -17.86 -6.35
N VAL A 34 10.07 -16.93 -5.90
CA VAL A 34 10.02 -15.53 -6.39
C VAL A 34 9.52 -14.62 -5.28
N SER A 35 10.40 -13.82 -4.69
CA SER A 35 10.05 -12.81 -3.68
C SER A 35 9.84 -11.46 -4.38
N LEU A 36 8.58 -11.01 -4.44
CA LEU A 36 8.23 -9.68 -4.95
C LEU A 36 8.16 -8.70 -3.79
N PRO A 37 8.79 -7.51 -3.88
CA PRO A 37 8.85 -6.58 -2.77
C PRO A 37 7.45 -6.16 -2.31
N ASP A 38 7.28 -5.93 -1.01
CA ASP A 38 5.99 -5.58 -0.41
C ASP A 38 5.34 -4.35 -1.09
N ALA A 39 4.13 -4.56 -1.62
CA ALA A 39 3.36 -3.52 -2.30
C ALA A 39 2.42 -2.73 -1.37
N SER A 40 2.39 -3.02 -0.07
CA SER A 40 1.36 -2.57 0.87
C SER A 40 1.10 -1.06 0.82
N PHE A 41 2.13 -0.21 0.90
CA PHE A 41 1.98 1.25 0.80
C PHE A 41 1.30 1.69 -0.51
N ALA A 42 1.73 1.15 -1.66
CA ALA A 42 1.12 1.45 -2.95
C ALA A 42 -0.34 0.99 -3.01
N LEU A 43 -0.64 -0.20 -2.49
CA LEU A 43 -2.00 -0.76 -2.49
C LEU A 43 -2.98 0.07 -1.65
N PHE A 44 -2.55 0.62 -0.51
CA PHE A 44 -3.39 1.52 0.29
C PHE A 44 -3.70 2.84 -0.43
N LEU A 45 -2.72 3.42 -1.13
CA LEU A 45 -2.94 4.62 -1.93
C LEU A 45 -3.87 4.35 -3.12
N ILE A 46 -3.63 3.27 -3.86
CA ILE A 46 -4.51 2.84 -4.97
C ILE A 46 -5.92 2.52 -4.45
N GLY A 47 -6.04 1.87 -3.30
CA GLY A 47 -7.32 1.62 -2.62
C GLY A 47 -8.06 2.92 -2.30
N GLY A 48 -7.35 3.91 -1.74
CA GLY A 48 -7.86 5.26 -1.52
C GLY A 48 -8.43 5.89 -2.79
N MET A 49 -7.71 5.77 -3.91
CA MET A 49 -8.18 6.27 -5.21
C MET A 49 -9.43 5.56 -5.72
N LEU A 50 -9.46 4.23 -5.66
CA LEU A 50 -10.45 3.41 -6.37
C LEU A 50 -11.76 3.19 -5.60
N ILE A 51 -11.69 2.85 -4.31
CA ILE A 51 -12.85 2.37 -3.55
C ILE A 51 -13.34 3.35 -2.47
N LYS A 52 -12.47 4.30 -2.06
CA LYS A 52 -12.69 5.54 -1.30
C LYS A 52 -13.29 5.42 0.12
N LYS A 53 -14.12 4.42 0.40
CA LYS A 53 -14.86 4.33 1.67
C LYS A 53 -13.99 3.76 2.81
N PRO A 54 -14.03 4.34 4.03
CA PRO A 54 -13.24 3.86 5.18
C PRO A 54 -13.40 2.38 5.52
N ARG A 55 -14.60 1.82 5.34
CA ARG A 55 -14.83 0.37 5.58
C ARG A 55 -13.90 -0.54 4.76
N TRP A 56 -13.50 -0.11 3.56
CA TRP A 56 -12.60 -0.87 2.71
C TRP A 56 -11.14 -0.73 3.12
N PHE A 57 -10.75 0.45 3.62
CA PHE A 57 -9.47 0.64 4.28
C PHE A 57 -9.32 -0.33 5.45
N ILE A 58 -10.34 -0.37 6.33
CA ILE A 58 -10.37 -1.28 7.49
C ILE A 58 -10.29 -2.74 7.02
N SER A 59 -11.03 -3.11 5.96
CA SER A 59 -10.99 -4.47 5.43
C SER A 59 -9.59 -4.87 4.95
N LEU A 60 -8.91 -4.00 4.20
CA LEU A 60 -7.56 -4.26 3.70
C LEU A 60 -6.53 -4.26 4.83
N PHE A 61 -6.68 -3.38 5.82
CA PHE A 61 -5.84 -3.35 7.01
C PHE A 61 -5.98 -4.62 7.85
N VAL A 62 -7.21 -5.02 8.19
CA VAL A 62 -7.46 -6.26 8.91
C VAL A 62 -6.90 -7.45 8.13
N PHE A 63 -7.06 -7.48 6.81
CA PHE A 63 -6.45 -8.51 5.97
C PHE A 63 -4.91 -8.55 6.12
N SER A 64 -4.24 -7.40 6.09
CA SER A 64 -2.77 -7.33 6.30
C SER A 64 -2.35 -7.85 7.68
N VAL A 65 -3.08 -7.49 8.74
CA VAL A 65 -2.79 -7.93 10.12
C VAL A 65 -3.01 -9.43 10.28
N VAL A 66 -4.13 -9.95 9.76
CA VAL A 66 -4.43 -11.38 9.79
C VAL A 66 -3.37 -12.17 9.03
N PHE A 67 -2.92 -11.66 7.89
CA PHE A 67 -1.85 -12.29 7.13
C PHE A 67 -0.54 -12.34 7.92
N ASP A 68 -0.14 -11.22 8.54
CA ASP A 68 1.06 -11.17 9.37
C ASP A 68 0.97 -12.15 10.56
N LEU A 69 -0.18 -12.26 11.21
CA LEU A 69 -0.44 -13.25 12.28
C LEU A 69 -0.36 -14.70 11.78
N ILE A 70 -0.86 -14.99 10.58
CA ILE A 70 -0.76 -16.32 9.98
C ILE A 70 0.71 -16.63 9.67
N THR A 71 1.46 -15.70 9.07
CA THR A 71 2.89 -15.92 8.80
C THR A 71 3.68 -16.16 10.09
N LEU A 72 3.37 -15.42 11.16
CA LEU A 72 3.96 -15.61 12.49
C LEU A 72 3.68 -17.00 13.09
N SER A 73 2.53 -17.59 12.80
CA SER A 73 2.18 -18.93 13.34
C SER A 73 2.71 -20.10 12.50
N LEU A 74 2.96 -19.88 11.20
CA LEU A 74 3.40 -20.94 10.27
C LEU A 74 4.91 -21.02 10.08
N SER A 75 5.63 -19.93 10.29
CA SER A 75 7.07 -19.87 10.06
C SER A 75 7.82 -19.58 11.36
N ASN A 76 9.02 -20.14 11.52
CA ASN A 76 9.89 -19.90 12.67
C ASN A 76 11.00 -18.88 12.36
N HIS A 77 11.04 -18.30 11.16
CA HIS A 77 12.14 -17.48 10.67
C HIS A 77 11.61 -16.16 10.10
N HIS A 78 12.20 -15.04 10.55
CA HIS A 78 12.01 -13.67 10.07
C HIS A 78 10.54 -13.23 9.98
N HIS A 79 10.02 -12.67 11.08
CA HIS A 79 8.66 -12.14 11.15
C HIS A 79 8.68 -10.63 11.30
N ILE A 80 7.62 -9.99 10.82
CA ILE A 80 7.30 -8.62 11.26
C ILE A 80 7.02 -8.70 12.76
N PRO A 81 7.77 -7.98 13.62
CA PRO A 81 7.54 -8.02 15.05
C PRO A 81 6.17 -7.41 15.37
N ILE A 82 5.25 -8.22 15.88
CA ILE A 82 3.96 -7.71 16.36
C ILE A 82 4.18 -7.16 17.77
N ASN A 83 4.63 -5.91 17.83
CA ASN A 83 4.90 -5.15 19.05
C ASN A 83 4.16 -3.80 19.02
N LEU A 84 4.42 -2.94 20.01
CA LEU A 84 3.75 -1.64 20.08
C LEU A 84 4.10 -0.73 18.88
N GLY A 85 5.31 -0.87 18.32
CA GLY A 85 5.73 -0.18 17.09
C GLY A 85 4.91 -0.56 15.85
N TYR A 86 4.39 -1.79 15.79
CA TYR A 86 3.51 -2.25 14.71
C TYR A 86 2.24 -1.37 14.56
N LEU A 87 1.77 -0.74 15.65
CA LEU A 87 0.63 0.17 15.61
C LEU A 87 0.85 1.37 14.69
N GLY A 88 2.09 1.74 14.41
CA GLY A 88 2.45 2.80 13.47
C GLY A 88 2.13 2.50 12.01
N LEU A 89 1.88 1.24 11.65
CA LEU A 89 1.40 0.89 10.31
C LEU A 89 0.00 1.44 10.04
N LEU A 90 -0.87 1.50 11.05
CA LEU A 90 -2.22 2.05 10.91
C LEU A 90 -2.23 3.52 10.42
N PRO A 91 -1.55 4.47 11.09
CA PRO A 91 -1.47 5.84 10.60
C PRO A 91 -0.68 5.95 9.29
N SER A 92 0.35 5.12 9.07
CA SER A 92 1.12 5.11 7.81
C SER A 92 0.23 4.74 6.61
N TYR A 93 -0.51 3.65 6.71
CA TYR A 93 -1.50 3.25 5.69
C TYR A 93 -2.64 4.26 5.57
N GLY A 94 -3.06 4.87 6.69
CA GLY A 94 -4.04 5.94 6.71
C GLY A 94 -3.63 7.14 5.85
N ILE A 95 -2.37 7.57 5.94
CA ILE A 95 -1.80 8.63 5.10
C ILE A 95 -1.82 8.22 3.63
N MET A 96 -1.34 7.01 3.29
CA MET A 96 -1.36 6.51 1.92
C MET A 96 -2.79 6.55 1.34
N TRP A 97 -3.76 6.04 2.10
CA TRP A 97 -5.17 6.06 1.69
C TRP A 97 -5.71 7.48 1.51
N PHE A 98 -5.43 8.39 2.44
CA PHE A 98 -5.90 9.77 2.39
C PHE A 98 -5.36 10.53 1.18
N PHE A 99 -4.08 10.37 0.86
CA PHE A 99 -3.50 10.94 -0.35
C PHE A 99 -4.13 10.33 -1.61
N GLY A 100 -4.39 9.01 -1.59
CA GLY A 100 -5.17 8.33 -2.62
C GLY A 100 -6.55 8.94 -2.85
N LEU A 101 -7.30 9.25 -1.78
CA LEU A 101 -8.59 9.95 -1.88
C LEU A 101 -8.46 11.30 -2.60
N SER A 102 -7.43 12.05 -2.24
CA SER A 102 -7.16 13.42 -2.72
C SER A 102 -6.81 13.47 -4.21
N ILE A 103 -6.23 12.40 -4.75
CA ILE A 103 -5.85 12.28 -6.17
C ILE A 103 -6.75 11.35 -6.98
N ALA A 104 -7.84 10.84 -6.41
CA ALA A 104 -8.68 9.83 -7.07
C ALA A 104 -9.20 10.23 -8.47
N ASN A 105 -9.41 11.52 -8.71
CA ASN A 105 -9.94 12.05 -9.97
C ASN A 105 -8.86 12.78 -10.80
N THR A 106 -7.58 12.72 -10.41
CA THR A 106 -6.53 13.41 -11.15
C THR A 106 -6.32 12.78 -12.52
N ARG A 107 -6.13 13.61 -13.54
CA ARG A 107 -5.64 13.19 -14.87
C ARG A 107 -4.16 13.53 -15.06
N SER A 108 -3.60 14.34 -14.17
CA SER A 108 -2.21 14.77 -14.22
C SER A 108 -1.31 13.71 -13.59
N PHE A 109 -0.39 13.17 -14.40
CA PHE A 109 0.66 12.27 -13.93
C PHE A 109 1.56 12.95 -12.90
N LEU A 110 1.94 14.22 -13.14
CA LEU A 110 2.76 14.99 -12.21
C LEU A 110 2.12 15.08 -10.82
N LYS A 111 0.80 15.36 -10.76
CA LYS A 111 0.08 15.42 -9.48
C LYS A 111 0.01 14.05 -8.81
N PHE A 112 -0.21 12.98 -9.57
CA PHE A 112 -0.21 11.61 -9.06
C PHE A 112 1.16 11.23 -8.47
N ALA A 113 2.24 11.47 -9.23
CA ALA A 113 3.60 11.17 -8.81
C ALA A 113 3.98 11.99 -7.56
N ALA A 114 3.75 13.31 -7.56
CA ALA A 114 4.08 14.17 -6.42
C ALA A 114 3.36 13.74 -5.13
N PHE A 115 2.06 13.43 -5.20
CA PHE A 115 1.32 12.95 -4.04
C PHE A 115 1.77 11.55 -3.61
N GLY A 116 2.15 10.67 -4.55
CA GLY A 116 2.75 9.38 -4.25
C GLY A 116 4.07 9.52 -3.47
N VAL A 117 4.96 10.41 -3.93
CA VAL A 117 6.22 10.73 -3.26
C VAL A 117 5.98 11.25 -1.84
N ILE A 118 5.13 12.27 -1.69
CA ILE A 118 4.86 12.90 -0.39
C ILE A 118 4.22 11.89 0.58
N ALA A 119 3.24 11.12 0.12
CA ALA A 119 2.58 10.12 0.95
C ALA A 119 3.56 9.04 1.41
N THR A 120 4.42 8.56 0.51
CA THR A 120 5.41 7.52 0.81
C THR A 120 6.43 8.02 1.83
N LEU A 121 6.92 9.27 1.69
CA LEU A 121 7.85 9.86 2.66
C LEU A 121 7.22 9.99 4.05
N ILE A 122 5.99 10.50 4.14
CA ILE A 122 5.29 10.64 5.42
C ILE A 122 5.01 9.28 6.06
N ALA A 123 4.50 8.32 5.28
CA ALA A 123 4.22 6.97 5.75
C ALA A 123 5.49 6.26 6.22
N PHE A 124 6.59 6.42 5.48
CA PHE A 124 7.89 5.89 5.86
C PHE A 124 8.39 6.46 7.20
N VAL A 125 8.33 7.78 7.37
CA VAL A 125 8.75 8.43 8.62
C VAL A 125 7.88 7.94 9.78
N ILE A 126 6.55 7.92 9.63
CA ILE A 126 5.66 7.43 10.69
C ILE A 126 6.00 5.99 11.06
N SER A 127 6.11 5.10 10.07
CA SER A 127 6.40 3.67 10.30
C SER A 127 7.77 3.47 10.95
N THR A 128 8.80 4.20 10.52
CA THR A 128 10.16 4.04 11.02
C THR A 128 10.28 4.57 12.44
N GLN A 129 9.72 5.76 12.72
CA GLN A 129 9.83 6.39 14.03
C GLN A 129 9.00 5.68 15.09
N THR A 130 7.80 5.20 14.73
CA THR A 130 7.00 4.36 15.63
C THR A 130 7.67 3.03 15.93
N TYR A 131 8.32 2.41 14.94
CA TYR A 131 9.13 1.22 15.18
C TYR A 131 10.31 1.54 16.10
N ASN A 132 11.13 2.54 15.80
CA ASN A 132 12.32 2.84 16.60
C ASN A 132 11.97 3.17 18.05
N LEU A 133 10.94 3.99 18.28
CA LEU A 133 10.57 4.46 19.62
C LEU A 133 9.73 3.46 20.42
N LEU A 134 8.88 2.66 19.76
CA LEU A 134 7.86 1.84 20.46
C LEU A 134 8.06 0.34 20.28
N SER A 135 8.97 -0.12 19.42
CA SER A 135 9.18 -1.57 19.21
C SER A 135 9.74 -2.29 20.44
N GLY A 136 10.48 -1.58 21.30
CA GLY A 136 11.28 -2.17 22.37
C GLY A 136 12.64 -2.71 21.91
N ASN A 137 12.97 -2.62 20.61
CA ASN A 137 14.27 -3.07 20.08
C ASN A 137 15.41 -2.10 20.37
N PHE A 138 15.08 -0.83 20.64
CA PHE A 138 16.03 0.22 20.98
C PHE A 138 15.60 0.91 22.28
N PRO A 139 15.72 0.24 23.44
CA PRO A 139 15.14 0.71 24.70
C PRO A 139 15.70 2.06 25.17
N ASP A 140 16.94 2.39 24.81
CA ASP A 140 17.63 3.61 25.24
C ASP A 140 17.69 4.69 24.14
N ILE A 141 17.00 4.51 23.01
CA ILE A 141 17.06 5.48 21.91
C ILE A 141 16.35 6.79 22.29
N THR A 142 17.05 7.90 22.12
CA THR A 142 16.44 9.22 22.27
C THR A 142 15.61 9.58 21.02
N ILE A 143 14.68 10.52 21.16
CA ILE A 143 13.92 11.04 20.00
C ILE A 143 14.86 11.62 18.93
N SER A 144 15.95 12.28 19.34
CA SER A 144 16.92 12.87 18.42
C SER A 144 17.64 11.80 17.60
N GLU A 145 18.11 10.72 18.24
CA GLU A 145 18.77 9.61 17.57
C GLU A 145 17.79 8.83 16.67
N SER A 146 16.54 8.66 17.12
CA SER A 146 15.49 8.03 16.31
C SER A 146 15.26 8.77 14.99
N ILE A 147 15.26 10.10 15.01
CA ILE A 147 15.08 10.91 13.79
C ILE A 147 16.27 10.76 12.83
N GLN A 148 17.46 10.45 13.34
CA GLN A 148 18.68 10.29 12.53
C GLN A 148 18.87 8.87 12.01
N THR A 149 18.05 7.91 12.45
CA THR A 149 18.19 6.48 12.13
C THR A 149 17.10 5.99 11.18
N GLY A 150 17.40 4.93 10.44
CA GLY A 150 16.47 4.24 9.55
C GLY A 150 16.40 4.82 8.14
N TRP A 151 17.09 5.92 7.83
CA TRP A 151 17.13 6.50 6.48
C TRP A 151 17.73 5.55 5.44
N GLU A 152 18.54 4.58 5.85
CA GLU A 152 19.05 3.51 4.98
C GLU A 152 17.94 2.66 4.34
N TYR A 153 16.76 2.56 4.96
CA TYR A 153 15.60 1.82 4.43
C TYR A 153 14.74 2.65 3.48
N LEU A 154 14.91 3.98 3.47
CA LEU A 154 14.10 4.88 2.64
C LEU A 154 14.22 4.58 1.14
N PRO A 155 15.43 4.43 0.56
CA PRO A 155 15.57 4.17 -0.88
C PRO A 155 14.78 2.94 -1.32
N GLN A 156 14.89 1.83 -0.57
CA GLN A 156 14.20 0.59 -0.90
C GLN A 156 12.68 0.74 -0.78
N SER A 157 12.18 1.28 0.34
CA SER A 157 10.74 1.52 0.55
C SER A 157 10.14 2.41 -0.55
N PHE A 158 10.90 3.44 -0.93
CA PHE A 158 10.50 4.38 -1.97
C PHE A 158 10.49 3.75 -3.36
N ILE A 159 11.54 3.03 -3.75
CA ILE A 159 11.64 2.36 -5.05
C ILE A 159 10.49 1.37 -5.21
N CYS A 160 10.25 0.51 -4.22
CA CYS A 160 9.18 -0.47 -4.25
C CYS A 160 7.81 0.19 -4.37
N THR A 161 7.53 1.19 -3.53
CA THR A 161 6.22 1.86 -3.56
C THR A 161 6.00 2.57 -4.91
N MET A 162 7.00 3.32 -5.38
CA MET A 162 6.90 4.08 -6.62
C MET A 162 6.82 3.17 -7.85
N SER A 163 7.52 2.03 -7.87
CA SER A 163 7.42 1.09 -9.00
C SER A 163 6.00 0.55 -9.17
N TYR A 164 5.33 0.18 -8.08
CA TYR A 164 3.93 -0.27 -8.14
C TYR A 164 2.97 0.85 -8.54
N LEU A 165 3.18 2.08 -8.04
CA LEU A 165 2.35 3.22 -8.43
C LEU A 165 2.51 3.59 -9.91
N LEU A 166 3.74 3.55 -10.44
CA LEU A 166 4.02 3.79 -11.85
C LEU A 166 3.45 2.69 -12.74
N ALA A 167 3.57 1.42 -12.33
CA ALA A 167 2.94 0.30 -13.02
C ALA A 167 1.42 0.46 -13.08
N TYR A 168 0.78 0.81 -11.96
CA TYR A 168 -0.65 1.12 -11.91
C TYR A 168 -1.04 2.23 -12.89
N TRP A 169 -0.33 3.35 -12.88
CA TRP A 169 -0.60 4.47 -13.79
C TRP A 169 -0.42 4.07 -15.26
N GLY A 170 0.66 3.35 -15.57
CA GLY A 170 0.96 2.83 -16.90
C GLY A 170 -0.18 1.96 -17.44
N ILE A 171 -0.59 0.95 -16.67
CA ILE A 171 -1.72 0.07 -17.00
C ILE A 171 -3.01 0.89 -17.22
N GLN A 172 -3.32 1.81 -16.30
CA GLN A 172 -4.52 2.66 -16.41
C GLN A 172 -4.50 3.52 -17.68
N SER A 173 -3.33 4.03 -18.08
CA SER A 173 -3.18 4.86 -19.28
C SER A 173 -3.38 4.07 -20.58
N LEU A 174 -2.93 2.82 -20.62
CA LEU A 174 -3.10 1.92 -21.77
C LEU A 174 -4.58 1.58 -22.00
N PHE A 175 -5.31 1.22 -20.94
CA PHE A 175 -6.74 0.95 -21.04
C PHE A 175 -7.50 2.15 -21.57
N LYS A 176 -7.19 3.38 -21.10
CA LYS A 176 -7.84 4.59 -21.62
C LYS A 176 -7.59 4.78 -23.11
N ARG A 177 -6.35 4.60 -23.58
CA ARG A 177 -6.00 4.75 -25.01
C ARG A 177 -6.78 3.77 -25.89
N GLN A 178 -6.92 2.52 -25.48
CA GLN A 178 -7.65 1.49 -26.24
C GLN A 178 -9.14 1.85 -26.42
N PHE A 179 -9.80 2.34 -25.37
CA PHE A 179 -11.21 2.76 -25.46
C PHE A 179 -11.42 3.99 -26.35
N PHE A 180 -10.48 4.94 -26.37
CA PHE A 180 -10.54 6.07 -27.31
C PHE A 180 -10.27 5.65 -28.75
N SER A 181 -9.34 4.72 -28.97
CA SER A 181 -9.05 4.17 -30.30
C SER A 181 -10.25 3.43 -30.89
N GLN A 182 -10.94 2.59 -30.10
CA GLN A 182 -12.10 1.83 -30.58
C GLN A 182 -13.29 2.73 -30.94
N LYS A 183 -13.53 3.81 -30.18
CA LYS A 183 -14.58 4.79 -30.51
C LYS A 183 -14.29 5.58 -31.78
N ALA A 184 -13.02 5.84 -32.09
CA ALA A 184 -12.64 6.59 -33.29
C ALA A 184 -12.78 5.77 -34.58
N THR A 185 -12.62 4.45 -34.52
CA THR A 185 -12.84 3.53 -35.66
C THR A 185 -14.31 3.13 -35.88
N ALA A 186 -15.20 3.46 -34.95
CA ALA A 186 -16.63 3.12 -35.02
C ALA A 186 -17.50 4.30 -35.51
N LEU A 187 -16.88 5.41 -35.93
CA LEU A 187 -17.48 6.58 -36.57
C LEU A 187 -17.02 6.65 -38.03
#